data_AF-A0A965FLC0-F1
#
_entry.id   AF-A0A965FLC0-F1
#
_cell.length_a   1.000
_cell.length_b   1.000
_cell.length_c   1.000
_cell.angle_alpha   90.00
_cell.angle_beta   90.00
_cell.angle_gamma   90.00
#
_symmetry.space_group_name_H-M   'P 1'
#
loop_
_entity.id
_entity.type
_entity.pdbx_description
1 polymer ?
#
loop_
_entity_poly.entity_id
_entity_poly.type
_entity_poly.pdbx_seq_one_letter_code
_entity_poly.pdbx_strand_id
1 'polypeptide(L)'
;MTQPNGVHHLAISTADIKSQIAYFTDVLGCELVALYWMHGVDGAWHGFLRLNDSCSVAFVQMDAIKSIGMIPQVTHALNAGGASAPGTMQHLALNVDTYDDLLAMRDRIRSRGINVMGPLHHGMCDSIYFAGPENLTLEVSTSKEPISARHWIDPEVVALAGISQEELASYTAPAAFDRPAAPVPNPPIDWSKPHMEYPKAVYEHLMTMPDEEITSRFSEDIPPVP
;
A
#
# COMPACT_ATOMS: atom_id res chain seq x y z
N MET A 1 -8.37 12.15 18.49
CA MET A 1 -6.98 11.76 18.15
C MET A 1 -6.90 11.70 16.64
N THR A 2 -5.98 12.47 16.05
CA THR A 2 -5.75 12.43 14.59
C THR A 2 -4.88 11.23 14.27
N GLN A 3 -5.37 10.31 13.44
CA GLN A 3 -4.62 9.15 12.97
C GLN A 3 -5.06 8.80 11.53
N PRO A 4 -4.21 8.13 10.73
CA PRO A 4 -4.65 7.54 9.47
C PRO A 4 -5.84 6.60 9.69
N ASN A 5 -6.85 6.66 8.82
CA ASN A 5 -8.10 5.90 8.92
C ASN A 5 -8.34 4.95 7.74
N GLY A 6 -7.36 4.81 6.85
CA GLY A 6 -7.42 3.95 5.67
C GLY A 6 -6.18 4.12 4.81
N VAL A 7 -6.08 3.30 3.76
CA VAL A 7 -5.08 3.48 2.70
C VAL A 7 -5.67 4.45 1.68
N HIS A 8 -5.06 5.63 1.52
CA HIS A 8 -5.50 6.57 0.47
C HIS A 8 -5.23 5.97 -0.92
N HIS A 9 -4.00 5.49 -1.14
CA HIS A 9 -3.66 4.71 -2.31
C HIS A 9 -2.42 3.86 -2.06
N LEU A 10 -2.28 2.76 -2.80
CA LEU A 10 -1.07 1.93 -2.87
C LEU A 10 -0.52 1.97 -4.30
N ALA A 11 0.68 2.49 -4.50
CA ALA A 11 1.33 2.51 -5.81
C ALA A 11 2.26 1.30 -6.01
N ILE A 12 2.06 0.56 -7.11
CA ILE A 12 2.86 -0.61 -7.50
C ILE A 12 3.67 -0.24 -8.75
N SER A 13 4.98 -0.45 -8.69
CA SER A 13 5.87 -0.32 -9.86
C SER A 13 5.56 -1.39 -10.90
N THR A 14 5.46 -1.01 -12.17
CA THR A 14 5.16 -1.92 -13.28
C THR A 14 5.95 -1.59 -14.54
N ALA A 15 6.31 -2.62 -15.30
CA ALA A 15 6.90 -2.48 -16.63
C ALA A 15 5.82 -2.30 -17.72
N ASP A 16 4.58 -2.70 -17.44
CA ASP A 16 3.43 -2.62 -18.35
C ASP A 16 2.13 -2.25 -17.61
N ILE A 17 1.92 -0.94 -17.45
CA ILE A 17 0.74 -0.35 -16.83
C ILE A 17 -0.55 -0.71 -17.56
N LYS A 18 -0.51 -0.93 -18.88
CA LYS A 18 -1.68 -1.30 -19.66
C LYS A 18 -2.17 -2.70 -19.26
N SER A 19 -1.23 -3.65 -19.10
CA SER A 19 -1.56 -5.00 -18.65
C SER A 19 -2.09 -5.02 -17.21
N GLN A 20 -1.54 -4.18 -16.33
CA GLN A 20 -2.07 -4.02 -14.96
C GLN A 20 -3.51 -3.46 -14.96
N ILE A 21 -3.75 -2.38 -15.70
CA ILE A 21 -5.10 -1.79 -15.84
C ILE A 21 -6.07 -2.81 -16.41
N ALA A 22 -5.73 -3.50 -17.50
CA ALA A 22 -6.60 -4.48 -18.13
C ALA A 22 -6.94 -5.63 -17.18
N TYR A 23 -5.95 -6.13 -16.41
CA TYR A 23 -6.17 -7.18 -15.45
C TYR A 23 -7.11 -6.74 -14.32
N PHE A 24 -6.82 -5.64 -13.63
CA PHE A 24 -7.60 -5.24 -12.47
C PHE A 24 -9.02 -4.76 -12.85
N THR A 25 -9.20 -4.19 -14.05
CA THR A 25 -10.53 -3.81 -14.54
C THR A 25 -11.39 -5.04 -14.92
N ASP A 26 -10.85 -6.01 -15.67
CA ASP A 26 -11.63 -7.20 -16.04
C ASP A 26 -11.75 -8.21 -14.90
N VAL A 27 -10.63 -8.61 -14.30
CA VAL A 27 -10.59 -9.67 -13.29
C VAL A 27 -11.25 -9.22 -11.99
N LEU A 28 -10.92 -8.03 -11.51
CA LEU A 28 -11.37 -7.53 -10.20
C LEU A 28 -12.51 -6.52 -10.30
N GLY A 29 -12.81 -5.99 -11.49
CA GLY A 29 -13.92 -5.05 -11.67
C GLY A 29 -13.61 -3.63 -11.22
N CYS A 30 -12.34 -3.27 -11.01
CA CYS A 30 -11.96 -1.92 -10.62
C CYS A 30 -12.16 -0.92 -11.76
N GLU A 31 -12.45 0.34 -11.44
CA GLU A 31 -12.66 1.43 -12.41
C GLU A 31 -11.37 2.25 -12.57
N LEU A 32 -10.91 2.50 -13.80
CA LEU A 32 -9.81 3.44 -14.05
C LEU A 32 -10.31 4.88 -13.89
N VAL A 33 -9.77 5.57 -12.89
CA VAL A 33 -10.22 6.93 -12.51
C VAL A 33 -9.17 8.01 -12.75
N ALA A 34 -7.89 7.64 -12.95
CA ALA A 34 -6.86 8.55 -13.41
C ALA A 34 -5.78 7.80 -14.20
N LEU A 35 -5.21 8.44 -15.22
CA LEU A 35 -4.01 7.99 -15.93
C LEU A 35 -3.32 9.20 -16.55
N TYR A 36 -2.13 9.54 -16.04
CA TYR A 36 -1.47 10.80 -16.37
C TYR A 36 0.05 10.72 -16.20
N TRP A 37 0.76 11.76 -16.64
CA TRP A 37 2.19 11.92 -16.37
C TRP A 37 2.40 12.19 -14.89
N MET A 38 3.22 11.40 -14.23
CA MET A 38 3.46 11.56 -12.79
C MET A 38 4.08 12.93 -12.51
N HIS A 39 3.46 13.69 -11.59
CA HIS A 39 3.89 15.04 -11.23
C HIS A 39 5.37 15.09 -10.84
N GLY A 40 6.11 16.01 -11.46
CA GLY A 40 7.53 16.22 -11.18
C GLY A 40 8.50 15.09 -11.57
N VAL A 41 8.07 14.03 -12.26
CA VAL A 41 8.93 12.90 -12.62
C VAL A 41 8.93 12.65 -14.13
N ASP A 42 10.05 12.97 -14.79
CA ASP A 42 10.19 12.81 -16.24
C ASP A 42 10.10 11.35 -16.67
N GLY A 43 9.35 11.10 -17.76
CA GLY A 43 9.16 9.75 -18.31
C GLY A 43 8.31 8.80 -17.46
N ALA A 44 7.64 9.28 -16.40
CA ALA A 44 6.83 8.46 -15.50
C ALA A 44 5.33 8.61 -15.76
N TRP A 45 4.60 7.49 -15.73
CA TRP A 45 3.14 7.44 -15.78
C TRP A 45 2.57 6.95 -14.47
N HIS A 46 1.43 7.50 -14.07
CA HIS A 46 0.70 7.12 -12.88
C HIS A 46 -0.76 6.84 -13.22
N GLY A 47 -1.22 5.63 -12.96
CA GLY A 47 -2.61 5.22 -13.19
C GLY A 47 -3.28 4.80 -11.88
N PHE A 48 -4.53 5.19 -11.66
CA PHE A 48 -5.29 4.90 -10.44
C PHE A 48 -6.56 4.11 -10.78
N LEU A 49 -6.74 2.99 -10.10
CA LEU A 49 -7.96 2.20 -10.12
C LEU A 49 -8.69 2.34 -8.79
N ARG A 50 -9.97 2.71 -8.86
CA ARG A 50 -10.84 2.93 -7.70
C ARG A 50 -11.15 1.61 -7.00
N LEU A 51 -10.92 1.57 -5.69
CA LEU A 51 -11.44 0.54 -4.78
C LEU A 51 -12.69 1.07 -4.05
N ASN A 52 -12.64 2.31 -3.57
CA ASN A 52 -13.78 3.10 -3.12
C ASN A 52 -13.46 4.61 -3.24
N ASP A 53 -14.33 5.49 -2.72
CA ASP A 53 -14.19 6.95 -2.85
C ASP A 53 -12.93 7.54 -2.20
N SER A 54 -12.31 6.82 -1.28
CA SER A 54 -11.13 7.26 -0.54
C SER A 54 -9.95 6.28 -0.60
N CYS A 55 -10.02 5.26 -1.45
CA CYS A 55 -9.00 4.20 -1.56
C CYS A 55 -8.83 3.76 -3.01
N SER A 56 -7.59 3.72 -3.48
CA SER A 56 -7.23 3.28 -4.83
C SER A 56 -6.02 2.36 -4.82
N VAL A 57 -5.94 1.46 -5.79
CA VAL A 57 -4.66 0.84 -6.18
C VAL A 57 -4.13 1.62 -7.38
N ALA A 58 -2.84 1.95 -7.36
CA ALA A 58 -2.19 2.73 -8.38
C ALA A 58 -1.00 1.99 -8.98
N PHE A 59 -0.64 2.36 -10.20
CA PHE A 59 0.47 1.77 -10.93
C PHE A 59 1.38 2.87 -11.46
N VAL A 60 2.68 2.71 -11.21
CA VAL A 60 3.72 3.62 -11.68
C VAL A 60 4.57 2.90 -12.71
N GLN A 61 4.66 3.46 -13.92
CA GLN A 61 5.52 2.96 -14.97
C GLN A 61 6.59 3.99 -15.32
N MET A 62 7.83 3.53 -15.43
CA MET A 62 8.98 4.28 -15.92
C MET A 62 9.85 3.34 -16.77
N ASP A 63 10.56 3.87 -17.77
CA ASP A 63 11.41 3.03 -18.62
C ASP A 63 12.51 2.29 -17.82
N ALA A 64 13.02 2.90 -16.76
CA ALA A 64 13.99 2.26 -15.87
C ALA A 64 13.44 0.98 -15.23
N ILE A 65 12.15 0.91 -14.89
CA ILE A 65 11.52 -0.26 -14.25
C ILE A 65 11.58 -1.48 -15.16
N LYS A 66 11.47 -1.31 -16.49
CA LYS A 66 11.56 -2.41 -17.47
C LYS A 66 12.89 -3.16 -17.42
N SER A 67 13.95 -2.51 -16.93
CA SER A 67 15.28 -3.10 -16.80
C SER A 67 15.52 -3.79 -15.44
N ILE A 68 14.60 -3.61 -14.48
CA ILE A 68 14.67 -4.22 -13.15
C ILE A 68 14.00 -5.59 -13.22
N GLY A 69 14.80 -6.65 -13.13
CA GLY A 69 14.28 -8.01 -13.13
C GLY A 69 13.55 -8.36 -11.83
N MET A 70 12.43 -9.08 -11.94
CA MET A 70 11.86 -9.79 -10.80
C MET A 70 12.84 -10.89 -10.36
N ILE A 71 13.15 -10.91 -9.07
CA ILE A 71 13.96 -11.97 -8.44
C ILE A 71 13.08 -12.69 -7.41
N PRO A 72 12.79 -14.00 -7.62
CA PRO A 72 11.98 -14.80 -6.71
C PRO A 72 12.54 -14.80 -5.29
N GLN A 73 11.69 -14.64 -4.28
CA GLN A 73 12.04 -14.62 -2.85
C GLN A 73 13.02 -13.52 -2.41
N VAL A 74 13.28 -12.55 -3.30
CA VAL A 74 14.06 -11.35 -3.00
C VAL A 74 13.18 -10.13 -3.21
N THR A 75 12.64 -9.95 -4.40
CA THR A 75 11.75 -8.81 -4.72
C THR A 75 10.27 -9.18 -4.60
N HIS A 76 9.93 -10.46 -4.74
CA HIS A 76 8.56 -10.98 -4.78
C HIS A 76 8.46 -12.25 -3.93
N ALA A 77 7.38 -12.36 -3.14
CA ALA A 77 7.15 -13.49 -2.26
C ALA A 77 6.68 -14.78 -2.96
N LEU A 78 6.25 -14.67 -4.23
CA LEU A 78 5.67 -15.73 -5.07
C LEU A 78 4.29 -16.24 -4.63
N ASN A 79 4.03 -16.33 -3.33
CA ASN A 79 2.73 -16.66 -2.76
C ASN A 79 2.58 -16.04 -1.36
N ALA A 80 1.38 -16.09 -0.79
CA ALA A 80 1.03 -15.41 0.46
C ALA A 80 1.75 -15.96 1.72
N GLY A 81 2.41 -17.12 1.63
CA GLY A 81 3.26 -17.66 2.69
C GLY A 81 4.77 -17.54 2.40
N GLY A 82 5.15 -16.94 1.28
CA GLY A 82 6.55 -16.84 0.86
C GLY A 82 7.30 -15.67 1.48
N ALA A 83 8.63 -15.71 1.39
CA ALA A 83 9.50 -14.64 1.86
C ALA A 83 9.87 -13.68 0.73
N SER A 84 10.13 -12.42 1.07
CA SER A 84 10.77 -11.41 0.22
C SER A 84 11.67 -10.51 1.07
N ALA A 85 12.44 -9.62 0.46
CA ALA A 85 13.34 -8.74 1.17
C ALA A 85 12.59 -7.83 2.17
N PRO A 86 13.19 -7.49 3.31
CA PRO A 86 12.60 -6.54 4.26
C PRO A 86 12.18 -5.22 3.58
N GLY A 87 10.99 -4.72 3.91
CA GLY A 87 10.44 -3.49 3.34
C GLY A 87 9.78 -3.63 1.95
N THR A 88 9.77 -4.83 1.35
CA THR A 88 9.02 -5.10 0.11
C THR A 88 7.57 -5.53 0.40
N MET A 89 6.69 -5.40 -0.60
CA MET A 89 5.31 -5.91 -0.50
C MET A 89 5.29 -7.43 -0.64
N GLN A 90 4.79 -8.13 0.39
CA GLN A 90 4.68 -9.59 0.38
C GLN A 90 3.43 -10.05 -0.39
N HIS A 91 2.26 -9.51 -0.04
CA HIS A 91 0.98 -9.68 -0.73
C HIS A 91 0.11 -8.43 -0.58
N LEU A 92 -0.92 -8.33 -1.42
CA LEU A 92 -1.96 -7.30 -1.33
C LEU A 92 -3.32 -7.97 -1.08
N ALA A 93 -3.93 -7.68 0.07
CA ALA A 93 -5.29 -8.08 0.40
C ALA A 93 -6.28 -6.94 0.14
N LEU A 94 -7.32 -7.22 -0.63
CA LEU A 94 -8.39 -6.29 -0.99
C LEU A 94 -9.68 -6.66 -0.27
N ASN A 95 -10.37 -5.69 0.31
CA ASN A 95 -11.60 -5.94 1.07
C ASN A 95 -12.83 -6.12 0.17
N VAL A 96 -13.72 -7.03 0.55
CA VAL A 96 -15.14 -7.06 0.14
C VAL A 96 -16.05 -7.09 1.38
N ASP A 97 -17.27 -6.58 1.24
CA ASP A 97 -18.13 -6.27 2.39
C ASP A 97 -18.67 -7.51 3.09
N THR A 98 -18.95 -8.58 2.34
CA THR A 98 -19.56 -9.80 2.87
C THR A 98 -18.88 -11.07 2.38
N TYR A 99 -19.16 -12.18 3.07
CA TYR A 99 -18.74 -13.50 2.64
C TYR A 99 -19.33 -13.89 1.27
N ASP A 100 -20.57 -13.48 0.98
CA ASP A 100 -21.18 -13.73 -0.32
C ASP A 100 -20.48 -12.93 -1.43
N ASP A 101 -20.05 -11.69 -1.15
CA ASP A 101 -19.24 -10.89 -2.08
C ASP A 101 -17.86 -11.54 -2.32
N LEU A 102 -17.27 -12.16 -1.29
CA LEU A 102 -16.02 -12.94 -1.42
C LEU A 102 -16.21 -14.13 -2.37
N LEU A 103 -17.32 -14.86 -2.24
CA LEU A 103 -17.66 -15.96 -3.14
C LEU A 103 -17.93 -15.47 -4.56
N ALA A 104 -18.64 -14.34 -4.71
CA ALA A 104 -18.89 -13.73 -6.01
C ALA A 104 -17.59 -13.28 -6.69
N MET A 105 -16.66 -12.68 -5.94
CA MET A 105 -15.35 -12.28 -6.45
C MET A 105 -14.50 -13.49 -6.85
N ARG A 106 -14.49 -14.55 -6.04
CA ARG A 106 -13.83 -15.82 -6.38
C ARG A 106 -14.33 -16.37 -7.73
N ASP A 107 -15.64 -16.41 -7.92
CA ASP A 107 -16.25 -16.95 -9.14
C ASP A 107 -16.01 -16.02 -10.34
N ARG A 108 -16.02 -14.70 -10.11
CA ARG A 108 -15.59 -13.70 -11.10
C ARG A 108 -14.17 -14.00 -11.59
N ILE A 109 -13.19 -14.12 -10.68
CA ILE A 109 -11.79 -14.38 -11.02
C ILE A 109 -11.65 -15.71 -11.78
N ARG A 110 -12.29 -16.78 -11.30
CA ARG A 110 -12.24 -18.10 -11.95
C ARG A 110 -12.85 -18.10 -13.35
N SER A 111 -13.91 -17.34 -13.59
CA SER A 111 -14.53 -17.22 -14.91
C SER A 111 -13.62 -16.59 -15.97
N ARG A 112 -12.55 -15.89 -15.55
CA ARG A 112 -11.48 -15.35 -16.44
C ARG A 112 -10.30 -16.32 -16.60
N GLY A 113 -10.43 -17.56 -16.14
CA GLY A 113 -9.39 -18.59 -16.26
C GLY A 113 -8.28 -18.48 -15.23
N ILE A 114 -8.46 -17.71 -14.16
CA ILE A 114 -7.46 -17.55 -13.10
C ILE A 114 -7.78 -18.51 -11.95
N ASN A 115 -6.78 -19.27 -11.54
CA ASN A 115 -6.91 -20.20 -10.43
C ASN A 115 -6.95 -19.44 -9.10
N VAL A 116 -7.88 -19.84 -8.23
CA VAL A 116 -8.08 -19.23 -6.91
C VAL A 116 -8.04 -20.31 -5.83
N MET A 117 -7.16 -20.12 -4.85
CA MET A 117 -7.12 -20.89 -3.60
C MET A 117 -8.10 -20.29 -2.59
N GLY A 118 -8.87 -21.13 -1.90
CA GLY A 118 -9.83 -20.71 -0.88
C GLY A 118 -11.31 -20.76 -1.32
N PRO A 119 -12.23 -20.26 -0.48
CA PRO A 119 -11.95 -19.45 0.71
C PRO A 119 -11.27 -20.22 1.85
N LEU A 120 -10.45 -19.52 2.63
CA LEU A 120 -9.83 -19.98 3.87
C LEU A 120 -10.38 -19.16 5.05
N HIS A 121 -10.56 -19.83 6.18
CA HIS A 121 -11.05 -19.22 7.42
C HIS A 121 -9.86 -18.95 8.37
N HIS A 122 -9.48 -17.69 8.56
CA HIS A 122 -8.36 -17.27 9.41
C HIS A 122 -8.79 -16.81 10.80
N GLY A 123 -10.05 -17.07 11.18
CA GLY A 123 -10.66 -16.64 12.44
C GLY A 123 -11.04 -15.16 12.44
N MET A 124 -10.10 -14.25 12.17
CA MET A 124 -10.33 -12.80 12.08
C MET A 124 -10.90 -12.35 10.72
N CYS A 125 -10.73 -13.15 9.69
CA CYS A 125 -11.22 -12.89 8.34
C CYS A 125 -11.42 -14.20 7.56
N ASP A 126 -12.15 -14.09 6.46
CA ASP A 126 -12.24 -15.08 5.39
C ASP A 126 -11.51 -14.54 4.17
N SER A 127 -10.73 -15.36 3.47
CA SER A 127 -9.92 -14.89 2.34
C SER A 127 -9.78 -15.88 1.19
N ILE A 128 -9.49 -15.37 -0.01
CA ILE A 128 -9.12 -16.12 -1.21
C ILE A 128 -7.80 -15.58 -1.77
N TYR A 129 -7.00 -16.44 -2.41
CA TYR A 129 -5.67 -16.10 -2.93
C TYR A 129 -5.50 -16.47 -4.39
N PHE A 130 -4.84 -15.61 -5.17
CA PHE A 130 -4.64 -15.78 -6.61
C PHE A 130 -3.45 -14.92 -7.10
N ALA A 131 -2.99 -15.20 -8.32
CA ALA A 131 -1.85 -14.49 -8.92
C ALA A 131 -2.31 -13.35 -9.83
N GLY A 132 -1.64 -12.21 -9.72
CA GLY A 132 -1.76 -11.06 -10.64
C GLY A 132 -0.61 -11.00 -11.67
N PRO A 133 -0.63 -10.01 -12.56
CA PRO A 133 0.47 -9.74 -13.49
C PRO A 133 1.78 -9.48 -12.75
N GLU A 134 2.92 -9.70 -13.41
CA GLU A 134 4.25 -9.42 -12.85
C GLU A 134 4.51 -10.11 -11.50
N ASN A 135 3.91 -11.30 -11.30
CA ASN A 135 4.04 -12.10 -10.08
C ASN A 135 3.49 -11.43 -8.81
N LEU A 136 2.52 -10.53 -8.94
CA LEU A 136 1.76 -10.03 -7.80
C LEU A 136 1.04 -11.18 -7.08
N THR A 137 1.23 -11.24 -5.76
CA THR A 137 0.46 -12.11 -4.87
C THR A 137 -0.76 -11.33 -4.39
N LEU A 138 -1.95 -11.75 -4.81
CA LEU A 138 -3.20 -11.06 -4.52
C LEU A 138 -4.09 -11.89 -3.60
N GLU A 139 -4.81 -11.20 -2.73
CA GLU A 139 -5.80 -11.72 -1.81
C GLU A 139 -7.07 -10.86 -1.89
N VAL A 140 -8.23 -11.49 -1.76
CA VAL A 140 -9.47 -10.79 -1.42
C VAL A 140 -9.95 -11.34 -0.08
N SER A 141 -10.35 -10.45 0.83
CA SER A 141 -10.73 -10.82 2.19
C SER A 141 -11.98 -10.08 2.66
N THR A 142 -12.65 -10.64 3.66
CA THR A 142 -13.77 -9.99 4.36
C THR A 142 -13.71 -10.35 5.84
N SER A 143 -14.11 -9.40 6.70
CA SER A 143 -14.21 -9.60 8.14
C SER A 143 -15.60 -9.19 8.60
N LYS A 144 -16.25 -10.04 9.41
CA LYS A 144 -17.56 -9.70 10.00
C LYS A 144 -17.48 -8.58 11.03
N GLU A 145 -16.34 -8.49 11.71
CA GLU A 145 -16.07 -7.54 12.79
C GLU A 145 -14.61 -7.07 12.71
N PRO A 146 -14.28 -5.88 13.26
CA PRO A 146 -12.89 -5.44 13.39
C PRO A 146 -12.02 -6.42 14.21
N ILE A 147 -10.73 -6.48 13.90
CA ILE A 147 -9.78 -7.35 14.62
C ILE A 147 -9.72 -6.96 16.10
N SER A 148 -9.93 -7.94 16.97
CA SER A 148 -9.85 -7.76 18.41
C SER A 148 -8.41 -7.90 18.91
N ALA A 149 -7.76 -6.78 19.24
CA ALA A 149 -6.39 -6.78 19.76
C ALA A 149 -6.18 -7.71 20.97
N ARG A 150 -7.19 -7.85 21.85
CA ARG A 150 -7.09 -8.74 23.02
C ARG A 150 -7.01 -10.23 22.67
N HIS A 151 -7.58 -10.63 21.53
CA HIS A 151 -7.63 -12.03 21.11
C HIS A 151 -6.54 -12.38 20.09
N TRP A 152 -6.00 -11.39 19.39
CA TRP A 152 -5.08 -11.59 18.26
C TRP A 152 -3.65 -11.09 18.50
N ILE A 153 -3.37 -10.52 19.68
CA ILE A 153 -2.00 -10.28 20.15
C ILE A 153 -1.59 -11.47 21.03
N ASP A 154 -0.80 -12.38 20.45
CA ASP A 154 -0.30 -13.58 21.14
C ASP A 154 0.88 -13.24 22.07
N PRO A 155 0.77 -13.52 23.39
CA PRO A 155 1.86 -13.27 24.34
C PRO A 155 3.18 -14.00 24.01
N GLU A 156 3.13 -15.20 23.42
CA GLU A 156 4.33 -15.93 23.01
C GLU A 156 5.05 -15.19 21.90
N VAL A 157 4.30 -14.73 20.90
CA VAL A 157 4.85 -13.97 19.76
C VAL A 157 5.38 -12.61 20.21
N VAL A 158 4.69 -11.92 21.14
CA VAL A 158 5.18 -10.68 21.77
C VAL A 158 6.55 -10.91 22.42
N ALA A 159 6.70 -11.99 23.17
CA ALA A 159 7.98 -12.33 23.83
C ALA A 159 9.08 -12.66 22.81
N LEU A 160 8.76 -13.44 21.76
CA LEU A 160 9.69 -13.77 20.68
C LEU A 160 10.12 -12.53 19.87
N ALA A 161 9.23 -11.55 19.72
CA ALA A 161 9.52 -10.28 19.08
C ALA A 161 10.37 -9.33 19.96
N GLY A 162 10.66 -9.71 21.21
CA GLY A 162 11.42 -8.88 22.14
C GLY A 162 10.66 -7.65 22.65
N ILE A 163 9.33 -7.65 22.55
CA ILE A 163 8.49 -6.52 22.97
C ILE A 163 8.23 -6.63 24.48
N SER A 164 8.65 -5.62 25.23
CA SER A 164 8.37 -5.49 26.66
C SER A 164 6.90 -5.18 26.92
N GLN A 165 6.46 -5.39 28.17
CA GLN A 165 5.08 -5.06 28.58
C GLN A 165 4.81 -3.55 28.51
N GLU A 166 5.82 -2.71 28.75
CA GLU A 166 5.71 -1.25 28.63
C GLU A 166 5.55 -0.84 27.16
N GLU A 167 6.35 -1.41 26.25
CA GLU A 167 6.21 -1.19 24.81
C GLU A 167 4.84 -1.63 24.31
N LEU A 168 4.39 -2.85 24.67
CA LEU A 168 3.09 -3.35 24.27
C LEU A 168 1.93 -2.46 24.75
N ALA A 169 2.01 -1.96 25.99
CA ALA A 169 1.03 -1.01 26.51
C ALA A 169 1.01 0.28 25.67
N SER A 170 2.18 0.80 25.27
CA SER A 170 2.27 1.98 24.40
C SER A 170 1.76 1.72 22.98
N TYR A 171 1.96 0.52 22.43
CA TYR A 171 1.54 0.17 21.06
C TYR A 171 0.01 -0.03 20.96
N THR A 172 -0.60 -0.57 22.01
CA THR A 172 -2.05 -0.81 22.07
C THR A 172 -2.85 0.42 22.52
N ALA A 173 -2.18 1.43 23.08
CA ALA A 173 -2.76 2.70 23.46
C ALA A 173 -1.79 3.86 23.15
N PRO A 174 -1.57 4.16 21.85
CA PRO A 174 -0.62 5.20 21.46
C PRO A 174 -1.02 6.57 22.03
N ALA A 175 -0.03 7.39 22.33
CA ALA A 175 -0.24 8.71 22.91
C ALA A 175 -1.07 9.58 21.95
N ALA A 176 -2.04 10.32 22.51
CA ALA A 176 -2.78 11.30 21.73
C ALA A 176 -1.87 12.46 21.34
N PHE A 177 -2.03 12.92 20.10
CA PHE A 177 -1.40 14.14 19.63
C PHE A 177 -2.47 15.20 19.34
N ASP A 178 -2.43 16.28 20.11
CA ASP A 178 -3.23 17.47 19.88
C ASP A 178 -2.40 18.47 19.08
N ARG A 179 -2.90 18.85 17.90
CA ARG A 179 -2.21 19.81 17.04
C ARG A 179 -2.07 21.15 17.78
N PRO A 180 -0.86 21.69 17.97
CA PRO A 180 -0.67 23.01 18.56
C PRO A 180 -1.24 24.12 17.67
N ALA A 181 -1.53 25.28 18.26
CA ALA A 181 -2.07 26.43 17.53
C ALA A 181 -1.13 26.95 16.45
N ALA A 182 0.19 26.91 16.70
CA ALA A 182 1.21 27.17 15.70
C ALA A 182 1.71 25.83 15.11
N PRO A 183 1.92 25.71 13.79
CA PRO A 183 2.51 24.53 13.18
C PRO A 183 3.88 24.18 13.81
N VAL A 184 4.15 22.89 13.96
CA VAL A 184 5.47 22.40 14.37
C VAL A 184 6.36 22.41 13.11
N PRO A 185 7.49 23.14 13.09
CA PRO A 185 8.38 23.12 11.93
C PRO A 185 9.12 21.79 11.81
N ASN A 186 9.74 21.54 10.66
CA ASN A 186 10.67 20.42 10.51
C ASN A 186 11.77 20.49 11.59
N PRO A 187 12.11 19.35 12.22
CA PRO A 187 13.16 19.30 13.22
C PRO A 187 14.55 19.53 12.57
N PRO A 188 15.58 19.85 13.37
CA PRO A 188 16.95 19.80 12.90
C PRO A 188 17.27 18.42 12.29
N ILE A 189 18.05 18.42 11.21
CA ILE A 189 18.39 17.17 10.51
C ILE A 189 19.20 16.26 11.41
N ASP A 190 18.66 15.08 11.66
CA ASP A 190 19.30 13.96 12.35
C ASP A 190 19.37 12.77 11.40
N TRP A 191 20.57 12.55 10.83
CA TRP A 191 20.83 11.48 9.86
C TRP A 191 20.71 10.06 10.45
N SER A 192 20.55 9.92 11.76
CA SER A 192 20.24 8.63 12.40
C SER A 192 18.76 8.25 12.28
N LYS A 193 17.88 9.19 11.92
CA LYS A 193 16.45 8.94 11.70
C LYS A 193 16.19 8.47 10.26
N PRO A 194 15.09 7.72 10.03
CA PRO A 194 14.63 7.43 8.68
C PRO A 194 14.46 8.73 7.87
N HIS A 195 14.95 8.72 6.64
CA HIS A 195 14.89 9.86 5.74
C HIS A 195 14.76 9.38 4.30
N MET A 196 14.19 10.23 3.45
CA MET A 196 14.17 9.97 2.01
C MET A 196 15.59 10.08 1.46
N GLU A 197 15.97 9.15 0.58
CA GLU A 197 17.27 9.19 -0.08
C GLU A 197 17.29 10.26 -1.18
N TYR A 198 17.97 11.37 -0.90
CA TYR A 198 18.28 12.44 -1.85
C TYR A 198 19.78 12.79 -1.76
N PRO A 199 20.35 13.44 -2.79
CA PRO A 199 21.66 14.07 -2.63
C PRO A 199 21.65 14.99 -1.41
N LYS A 200 22.67 14.88 -0.55
CA LYS A 200 22.71 15.54 0.77
C LYS A 200 22.31 17.02 0.73
N ALA A 201 22.89 17.81 -0.18
CA ALA A 201 22.59 19.24 -0.30
C ALA A 201 21.13 19.52 -0.70
N VAL A 202 20.51 18.63 -1.48
CA VAL A 202 19.10 18.74 -1.86
C VAL A 202 18.21 18.44 -0.65
N TYR A 203 18.50 17.36 0.08
CA TYR A 203 17.77 17.02 1.30
C TYR A 203 17.83 18.15 2.34
N GLU A 204 19.03 18.68 2.60
CA GLU A 204 19.24 19.77 3.55
C GLU A 204 18.47 21.03 3.17
N HIS A 205 18.44 21.37 1.87
CA HIS A 205 17.67 22.50 1.38
C HIS A 205 16.15 22.27 1.51
N LEU A 206 15.64 21.09 1.11
CA LEU A 206 14.21 20.79 1.15
C LEU A 206 13.66 20.75 2.58
N MET A 207 14.36 20.08 3.51
CA MET A 207 13.86 19.89 4.87
C MET A 207 13.95 21.15 5.74
N THR A 208 14.66 22.19 5.30
CA THR A 208 14.72 23.50 5.99
C THR A 208 13.74 24.52 5.43
N MET A 209 13.03 24.19 4.34
CA MET A 209 12.05 25.05 3.70
C MET A 209 10.71 25.01 4.47
N PRO A 210 10.01 26.16 4.67
CA PRO A 210 8.66 26.17 5.23
C PRO A 210 7.65 25.44 4.35
N ASP A 211 6.62 24.86 4.95
CA ASP A 211 5.56 24.11 4.25
C ASP A 211 4.89 24.93 3.14
N GLU A 212 4.66 26.23 3.36
CA GLU A 212 4.05 27.12 2.36
C GLU A 212 4.94 27.30 1.13
N GLU A 213 6.26 27.31 1.32
CA GLU A 213 7.22 27.43 0.24
C GLU A 213 7.36 26.10 -0.52
N ILE A 214 7.35 24.96 0.18
CA ILE A 214 7.27 23.62 -0.44
C ILE A 214 6.02 23.54 -1.32
N THR A 215 4.85 23.88 -0.76
CA THR A 215 3.56 23.83 -1.46
C THR A 215 3.58 24.71 -2.71
N SER A 216 4.01 25.98 -2.56
CA SER A 216 4.06 26.93 -3.67
C SER A 216 4.99 26.49 -4.82
N ARG A 217 6.08 25.77 -4.51
CA ARG A 217 7.08 25.37 -5.50
C ARG A 217 6.79 24.05 -6.19
N PHE A 218 6.17 23.10 -5.50
CA PHE A 218 6.14 21.70 -5.94
C PHE A 218 4.72 21.15 -6.20
N SER A 219 3.66 21.90 -5.89
CA SER A 219 2.29 21.49 -6.22
C SER A 219 2.00 21.56 -7.73
N GLU A 220 1.36 20.51 -8.25
CA GLU A 220 0.83 20.43 -9.61
C GLU A 220 -0.67 20.12 -9.56
N ASP A 221 -1.51 21.15 -9.42
CA ASP A 221 -2.94 20.98 -9.12
C ASP A 221 -3.86 21.00 -10.35
N ILE A 222 -3.29 21.00 -11.56
CA ILE A 222 -4.04 21.09 -12.82
C ILE A 222 -4.22 19.68 -13.40
N PRO A 223 -5.46 19.18 -13.55
CA PRO A 223 -5.72 17.91 -14.22
C PRO A 223 -5.21 17.89 -15.67
N PRO A 224 -4.84 16.72 -16.22
CA PRO A 224 -4.32 16.61 -17.59
C PRO A 224 -5.36 16.97 -18.66
N VAL A 225 -6.66 16.94 -18.31
CA VAL A 225 -7.77 17.30 -19.18
C VAL A 225 -8.62 18.37 -18.47
N PRO A 226 -8.92 19.52 -19.13
CA PRO A 226 -9.76 20.58 -18.58
C PRO A 226 -11.22 20.18 -18.29
#